data_AF-I5C4B5-F1
#
_entry.id   AF-I5C4B5-F1
#
_cell.length_a   1.000
_cell.length_b   1.000
_cell.length_c   1.000
_cell.angle_alpha   90.00
_cell.angle_beta   90.00
_cell.angle_gamma   90.00
#
_symmetry.space_group_name_H-M   'P 1'
#
loop_
_entity.id
_entity.type
_entity.pdbx_description
1 polymer ?
#
loop_
_entity_poly.entity_id
_entity_poly.type
_entity_poly.pdbx_seq_one_letter_code
_entity_poly.pdbx_strand_id
1 'polypeptide(L)'
;MFLFDLPTMRATYVLFWILISLGGSSALLAQDAPTSTSTAYPFRTQAVADSSGNVFFETYPDAITGRLYVSRKYTALQLAGPLQSAGPRLEPFSTLNLGVGASYKGFTLNLATGIGFMNPENGRGETRFLDLQAHAYPKQWVFDFFGQFYTGFHDPAVRLPEGNLLQFPDSRIRKFGLNAQRLLRPERISLRAAFLQTERQVRSGGSP
;
A
#
# COMPACT_ATOMS: atom_id res chain seq x y z
N MET A 1 46.79 -1.64 12.55
CA MET A 1 45.83 -2.55 13.20
C MET A 1 44.97 -1.74 14.15
N PHE A 2 43.78 -1.32 13.72
CA PHE A 2 42.67 -0.89 14.59
C PHE A 2 41.39 -1.22 13.81
N LEU A 3 40.69 -2.28 14.26
CA LEU A 3 39.39 -2.68 13.74
C LEU A 3 38.34 -1.69 14.25
N PHE A 4 37.55 -1.11 13.34
CA PHE A 4 36.28 -0.49 13.68
C PHE A 4 35.21 -1.59 13.71
N ASP A 5 34.69 -1.86 14.90
CA ASP A 5 33.51 -2.70 15.09
C ASP A 5 32.28 -1.79 15.08
N LEU A 6 31.42 -1.94 14.07
CA LEU A 6 30.18 -1.17 13.92
C LEU A 6 29.04 -1.95 14.58
N PRO A 7 28.32 -1.39 15.57
CA PRO A 7 27.22 -2.10 16.19
C PRO A 7 26.07 -2.26 15.20
N THR A 8 25.61 -3.50 15.07
CA THR A 8 24.54 -3.92 14.17
C THR A 8 23.19 -3.34 14.59
N MET A 9 22.65 -2.41 13.80
CA MET A 9 21.25 -2.00 13.89
C MET A 9 20.33 -3.19 13.57
N ARG A 10 19.47 -3.59 14.51
CA ARG A 10 18.41 -4.58 14.26
C ARG A 10 17.06 -3.89 14.21
N ALA A 11 16.48 -3.82 13.02
CA ALA A 11 15.11 -3.40 12.81
C ALA A 11 14.22 -4.65 12.67
N THR A 12 13.36 -4.90 13.67
CA THR A 12 12.38 -5.97 13.62
C THR A 12 11.09 -5.43 12.98
N TYR A 13 10.73 -5.96 11.81
CA TYR A 13 9.51 -5.62 11.10
C TYR A 13 8.55 -6.81 11.14
N VAL A 14 7.35 -6.62 11.71
CA VAL A 14 6.24 -7.56 11.58
C VAL A 14 5.17 -6.88 10.73
N LEU A 15 5.09 -7.28 9.45
CA LEU A 15 4.09 -6.80 8.49
C LEU A 15 2.93 -7.81 8.44
N PHE A 16 1.79 -7.45 9.01
CA PHE A 16 0.52 -8.10 8.71
C PHE A 16 -0.20 -7.28 7.63
N TRP A 17 -0.35 -7.85 6.44
CA TRP A 17 -1.23 -7.31 5.40
C TRP A 17 -2.58 -8.02 5.50
N ILE A 18 -3.59 -7.32 6.01
CA ILE A 18 -4.99 -7.71 5.78
C ILE A 18 -5.55 -6.71 4.77
N LEU A 19 -5.65 -7.15 3.51
CA LEU A 19 -6.33 -6.42 2.45
C LEU A 19 -7.81 -6.82 2.50
N ILE A 20 -8.66 -6.01 3.12
CA ILE A 20 -10.11 -6.13 2.91
C ILE A 20 -10.45 -5.23 1.71
N SER A 21 -10.49 -5.82 0.52
CA SER A 21 -11.09 -5.18 -0.64
C SER A 21 -12.59 -5.41 -0.60
N LEU A 22 -13.36 -4.44 -0.08
CA LEU A 22 -14.79 -4.37 -0.35
C LEU A 22 -14.96 -3.77 -1.75
N GLY A 23 -14.82 -4.62 -2.77
CA GLY A 23 -15.14 -4.30 -4.15
C GLY A 23 -16.66 -4.35 -4.32
N GLY A 24 -17.33 -3.23 -4.09
CA GLY A 24 -18.73 -3.07 -4.44
C GLY A 24 -18.86 -2.70 -5.92
N SER A 25 -19.21 -3.67 -6.76
CA SER A 25 -19.78 -3.37 -8.08
C SER A 25 -21.25 -3.00 -7.87
N SER A 26 -21.61 -1.73 -8.08
CA SER A 26 -23.01 -1.30 -8.05
C SER A 26 -23.74 -1.83 -9.29
N ALA A 27 -24.55 -2.87 -9.14
CA ALA A 27 -25.59 -3.24 -10.09
C ALA A 27 -26.93 -2.81 -9.51
N LEU A 28 -27.61 -1.86 -10.17
CA LEU A 28 -29.02 -1.57 -9.92
C LEU A 28 -29.83 -2.83 -10.28
N LEU A 29 -30.58 -3.34 -9.32
CA LEU A 29 -31.46 -4.49 -9.50
C LEU A 29 -32.61 -4.11 -10.44
N ALA A 30 -32.67 -4.76 -11.59
CA ALA A 30 -33.91 -5.03 -12.29
C ALA A 30 -34.05 -6.55 -12.38
N GLN A 31 -35.07 -7.05 -11.71
CA GLN A 31 -35.47 -8.45 -11.65
C GLN A 31 -36.24 -8.77 -12.92
N ASP A 32 -35.80 -9.78 -13.69
CA ASP A 32 -36.64 -10.75 -14.41
C ASP A 32 -35.81 -11.87 -15.07
N ALA A 33 -36.49 -12.99 -15.31
CA ALA A 33 -36.05 -14.40 -15.45
C ALA A 33 -35.21 -14.75 -16.72
N PRO A 34 -34.70 -16.01 -16.86
CA PRO A 34 -33.39 -16.29 -17.42
C PRO A 34 -33.38 -16.37 -18.95
N THR A 35 -32.61 -15.49 -19.58
CA THR A 35 -32.14 -15.67 -20.95
C THR A 35 -30.63 -15.74 -20.89
N SER A 36 -30.03 -16.72 -21.59
CA SER A 36 -28.59 -16.92 -21.71
C SER A 36 -27.91 -15.66 -22.28
N THR A 37 -27.65 -14.71 -21.40
CA THR A 37 -27.05 -13.43 -21.73
C THR A 37 -25.58 -13.57 -21.42
N SER A 38 -24.77 -13.71 -22.46
CA SER A 38 -23.36 -13.33 -22.39
C SER A 38 -23.32 -11.98 -21.68
N THR A 39 -22.85 -11.96 -20.43
CA THR A 39 -22.67 -10.73 -19.67
C THR A 39 -21.66 -9.88 -20.42
N ALA A 40 -22.17 -9.01 -21.29
CA ALA A 40 -21.37 -8.04 -22.01
C ALA A 40 -20.77 -7.11 -20.96
N TYR A 41 -19.49 -7.27 -20.68
CA TYR A 41 -18.76 -6.34 -19.83
C TYR A 41 -18.88 -4.95 -20.45
N PRO A 42 -19.17 -3.90 -19.66
CA PRO A 42 -19.33 -2.54 -20.19
C PRO A 42 -18.03 -1.96 -20.76
N PHE A 43 -16.91 -2.68 -20.65
CA PHE A 43 -15.60 -2.28 -21.12
C PHE A 43 -15.11 -3.17 -22.27
N ARG A 44 -14.52 -2.53 -23.28
CA ARG A 44 -13.82 -3.21 -24.36
C ARG A 44 -12.76 -4.14 -23.75
N THR A 45 -12.83 -5.41 -24.11
CA THR A 45 -11.92 -6.45 -23.63
C THR A 45 -11.01 -6.88 -24.78
N GLN A 46 -9.71 -6.98 -24.51
CA GLN A 46 -8.73 -7.51 -25.47
C GLN A 46 -8.08 -8.77 -24.90
N ALA A 47 -8.29 -9.90 -25.57
CA ALA A 47 -7.59 -11.14 -25.26
C ALA A 47 -6.16 -11.09 -25.80
N VAL A 48 -5.17 -11.40 -24.96
CA VAL A 48 -3.77 -11.54 -25.40
C VAL A 48 -3.44 -13.02 -25.51
N ALA A 49 -3.24 -13.49 -26.75
CA ALA A 49 -2.83 -14.85 -27.02
C ALA A 49 -1.30 -14.99 -26.97
N ASP A 50 -0.80 -16.12 -26.47
CA ASP A 50 0.61 -16.49 -26.56
C ASP A 50 0.98 -16.92 -27.99
N SER A 51 2.26 -17.27 -28.20
CA SER A 51 2.77 -17.74 -29.50
C SER A 51 2.11 -19.04 -30.00
N SER A 52 1.41 -19.77 -29.13
CA SER A 52 0.65 -20.99 -29.46
C SER A 52 -0.85 -20.72 -29.60
N GLY A 53 -1.30 -19.46 -29.55
CA GLY A 53 -2.71 -19.07 -29.67
C GLY A 53 -3.53 -19.22 -28.38
N ASN A 54 -2.89 -19.52 -27.25
CA ASN A 54 -3.57 -19.66 -25.96
C ASN A 54 -3.77 -18.30 -25.29
N VAL A 55 -5.00 -18.01 -24.87
CA VAL A 55 -5.31 -16.81 -24.09
C VAL A 55 -5.13 -17.09 -22.60
N PHE A 56 -4.25 -16.33 -21.95
CA PHE A 56 -3.99 -16.44 -20.50
C PHE A 56 -4.67 -15.36 -19.68
N PHE A 57 -4.81 -14.17 -20.24
CA PHE A 57 -5.47 -13.04 -19.60
C PHE A 57 -6.14 -12.12 -20.62
N GLU A 58 -7.12 -11.39 -20.11
CA GLU A 58 -7.89 -10.36 -20.80
C GLU A 58 -7.50 -8.99 -20.27
N THR A 59 -7.28 -8.01 -21.15
CA THR A 59 -6.94 -6.64 -20.78
C THR A 59 -8.12 -5.69 -20.99
N TYR A 60 -8.29 -4.74 -20.08
CA TYR A 60 -9.28 -3.66 -20.16
C TYR A 60 -8.56 -2.33 -20.45
N PRO A 61 -8.18 -2.06 -21.72
CA PRO A 61 -7.28 -0.95 -22.08
C PRO A 61 -7.85 0.44 -21.81
N ASP A 62 -9.17 0.56 -21.82
CA ASP A 62 -9.91 1.81 -21.71
C ASP A 62 -10.57 1.97 -20.32
N ALA A 63 -10.38 0.99 -19.43
CA ALA A 63 -10.93 1.02 -18.09
C ALA A 63 -9.99 1.74 -17.11
N ILE A 64 -10.59 2.54 -16.23
CA ILE A 64 -9.94 3.11 -15.06
C ILE A 64 -10.52 2.43 -13.83
N THR A 65 -9.65 1.86 -13.00
CA THR A 65 -10.07 1.22 -11.75
C THR A 65 -9.81 2.17 -10.59
N GLY A 66 -10.88 2.66 -9.97
CA GLY A 66 -10.82 3.45 -8.75
C GLY A 66 -10.84 2.56 -7.50
N ARG A 67 -10.18 3.01 -6.42
CA ARG A 67 -10.12 2.30 -5.14
C ARG A 67 -10.24 3.28 -3.98
N LEU A 68 -10.99 2.86 -2.97
CA LEU A 68 -10.99 3.47 -1.64
C LEU A 68 -10.49 2.42 -0.66
N TYR A 69 -9.58 2.81 0.23
CA TYR A 69 -9.04 1.88 1.21
C TYR A 69 -8.75 2.60 2.53
N VAL A 70 -8.77 1.83 3.61
CA VAL A 70 -8.27 2.28 4.91
C VAL A 70 -7.02 1.48 5.24
N SER A 71 -6.04 2.12 5.88
CA SER A 71 -4.79 1.45 6.26
C SER A 71 -4.29 1.98 7.60
N ARG A 72 -3.61 1.14 8.37
CA ARG A 72 -2.95 1.53 9.60
C ARG A 72 -1.50 1.07 9.54
N LYS A 73 -0.57 1.98 9.75
CA LYS A 73 0.87 1.68 9.75
C LYS A 73 1.44 1.90 11.13
N TYR A 74 2.41 1.06 11.48
CA TYR A 74 3.16 1.16 12.71
C TYR A 74 4.61 1.48 12.37
N THR A 75 5.16 2.50 13.02
CA THR A 75 6.57 2.87 12.92
C THR A 75 6.97 3.31 14.30
N ALA A 76 8.12 2.86 14.79
CA ALA A 76 8.70 3.35 16.02
C ALA A 76 10.17 3.64 15.76
N LEU A 77 10.68 4.74 16.32
CA LEU A 77 12.11 5.02 16.39
C LEU A 77 12.56 4.78 17.82
N GLN A 78 13.55 3.92 17.97
CA GLN A 78 14.23 3.72 19.25
C GLN A 78 15.53 4.52 19.24
N LEU A 79 15.62 5.55 20.07
CA LEU A 79 16.86 6.30 20.20
C LEU A 79 17.83 5.55 21.14
N ALA A 80 19.11 5.54 20.79
CA ALA A 80 20.15 5.01 21.65
C ALA A 80 20.39 5.97 22.82
N GLY A 81 20.33 5.46 24.06
CA GLY A 81 20.64 6.24 25.25
C GLY A 81 22.14 6.22 25.57
N PRO A 82 22.62 7.13 26.43
CA PRO A 82 23.95 7.00 27.02
C PRO A 82 24.04 5.67 27.79
N LEU A 83 25.19 4.99 27.65
CA LEU A 83 25.57 3.69 28.24
C LEU A 83 24.52 3.01 29.16
N GLN A 84 24.00 1.87 28.72
CA GLN A 84 23.10 0.95 29.45
C GLN A 84 21.65 1.41 29.67
N SER A 85 21.24 2.59 29.22
CA SER A 85 19.83 3.00 29.21
C SER A 85 19.23 2.95 27.80
N ALA A 86 18.02 2.41 27.66
CA ALA A 86 17.23 2.58 26.45
C ALA A 86 16.80 4.05 26.36
N GLY A 87 17.14 4.74 25.27
CA GLY A 87 16.71 6.11 25.04
C GLY A 87 15.20 6.20 24.78
N PRO A 88 14.66 7.42 24.62
CA PRO A 88 13.23 7.61 24.36
C PRO A 88 12.78 6.88 23.09
N ARG A 89 11.57 6.32 23.13
CA ARG A 89 10.93 5.65 21.99
C ARG A 89 9.96 6.63 21.35
N LEU A 90 10.28 7.10 20.15
CA LEU A 90 9.45 8.04 19.43
C LEU A 90 8.50 7.27 18.53
N GLU A 91 7.20 7.44 18.79
CA GLU A 91 6.16 6.86 17.95
C GLU A 91 5.36 8.00 17.28
N PRO A 92 5.21 7.97 15.95
CA PRO A 92 4.17 8.74 15.30
C PRO A 92 2.83 8.14 15.74
N PHE A 93 1.81 8.97 15.91
CA PHE A 93 0.48 8.47 16.26
C PHE A 93 0.03 7.40 15.25
N SER A 94 -0.37 6.22 15.70
CA SER A 94 -0.90 5.20 14.77
C SER A 94 -2.24 5.69 14.24
N THR A 95 -2.20 6.37 13.10
CA THR A 95 -3.39 6.88 12.43
C THR A 95 -4.02 5.77 11.60
N LEU A 96 -5.34 5.69 11.68
CA LEU A 96 -6.10 5.07 10.61
C LEU A 96 -6.10 6.06 9.44
N ASN A 97 -5.40 5.70 8.37
CA ASN A 97 -5.28 6.46 7.14
C ASN A 97 -6.41 6.09 6.20
N LEU A 98 -7.02 7.10 5.57
CA LEU A 98 -7.94 6.94 4.45
C LEU A 98 -7.17 7.18 3.16
N GLY A 99 -7.33 6.27 2.21
CA GLY A 99 -6.64 6.32 0.93
C GLY A 99 -7.56 6.17 -0.26
N VAL A 100 -7.13 6.83 -1.33
CA VAL A 100 -7.72 6.78 -2.66
C VAL A 100 -6.67 6.26 -3.64
N GLY A 101 -7.10 5.44 -4.58
CA GLY A 101 -6.23 4.85 -5.59
C GLY A 101 -6.88 4.87 -6.96
N ALA A 102 -6.06 5.03 -8.00
CA ALA A 102 -6.51 4.89 -9.37
C ALA A 102 -5.49 4.09 -10.18
N SER A 103 -6.01 3.14 -10.95
CA SER A 103 -5.24 2.30 -11.86
C SER A 103 -5.69 2.54 -13.29
N TYR A 104 -4.74 2.73 -14.19
CA TYR A 104 -4.98 2.83 -15.63
C TYR A 104 -3.89 2.06 -16.38
N LYS A 105 -4.33 1.10 -17.20
CA LYS A 105 -3.42 0.18 -17.92
C LYS A 105 -2.45 -0.51 -16.96
N GLY A 106 -1.14 -0.30 -17.15
CA GLY A 106 -0.10 -0.87 -16.29
C GLY A 106 0.34 0.05 -15.15
N PHE A 107 -0.33 1.18 -14.91
CA PHE A 107 0.09 2.15 -13.91
C PHE A 107 -0.96 2.29 -12.81
N THR A 108 -0.52 2.51 -11.57
CA THR A 108 -1.38 2.83 -10.43
C THR A 108 -0.72 3.88 -9.56
N LEU A 109 -1.54 4.82 -9.08
CA LEU A 109 -1.16 5.76 -8.05
C LEU A 109 -2.14 5.63 -6.88
N ASN A 110 -1.60 5.48 -5.69
CA ASN A 110 -2.31 5.39 -4.43
C ASN A 110 -1.83 6.53 -3.52
N LEU A 111 -2.79 7.23 -2.92
CA LEU A 111 -2.57 8.33 -1.99
C LEU A 111 -3.34 8.03 -0.72
N ALA A 112 -2.69 8.05 0.44
CA ALA A 112 -3.37 7.97 1.72
C ALA A 112 -2.96 9.10 2.67
N THR A 113 -3.91 9.55 3.47
CA THR A 113 -3.67 10.56 4.50
C THR A 113 -4.45 10.23 5.78
N GLY A 114 -3.92 10.68 6.91
CA GLY A 114 -4.59 10.54 8.21
C GLY A 114 -5.71 11.56 8.33
N ILE A 115 -6.92 11.10 8.62
CA ILE A 115 -8.08 11.98 8.86
C ILE A 115 -8.34 12.15 10.35
N GLY A 116 -8.43 13.41 10.81
CA GLY A 116 -8.49 13.77 12.24
C GLY A 116 -9.71 13.20 12.98
N PHE A 117 -10.88 13.08 12.33
CA PHE A 117 -12.07 12.48 12.95
C PHE A 117 -11.86 11.03 13.40
N MET A 118 -11.05 10.26 12.68
CA MET A 118 -10.74 8.87 13.04
C MET A 118 -9.54 8.75 13.99
N ASN A 119 -8.95 9.88 14.38
CA ASN A 119 -7.68 9.99 15.11
C ASN A 119 -7.76 11.12 16.17
N PRO A 120 -8.58 10.98 17.23
CA PRO A 120 -8.78 12.03 18.21
C PRO A 120 -7.49 12.37 18.98
N GLU A 121 -7.20 13.67 19.08
CA GLU A 121 -6.00 14.23 19.71
C GLU A 121 -6.16 14.27 21.24
N ASN A 122 -6.07 13.11 21.89
CA ASN A 122 -6.21 12.97 23.35
C ASN A 122 -4.91 13.38 24.10
N GLY A 123 -4.48 14.64 24.00
CA GLY A 123 -3.27 15.15 24.67
C GLY A 123 -1.95 14.72 24.01
N ARG A 124 -2.02 14.27 22.75
CA ARG A 124 -0.90 13.68 21.99
C ARG A 124 -0.33 14.59 20.90
N GLY A 125 -0.96 15.75 20.67
CA GLY A 125 -0.58 16.72 19.63
C GLY A 125 -1.08 16.37 18.23
N GLU A 126 -0.97 17.35 17.32
CA GLU A 126 -1.32 17.18 15.90
C GLU A 126 -0.25 16.31 15.21
N THR A 127 -0.69 15.26 14.51
CA THR A 127 0.21 14.42 13.71
C THR A 127 -0.30 14.33 12.28
N ARG A 128 0.59 14.60 11.31
CA ARG A 128 0.26 14.57 9.88
C ARG A 128 0.87 13.37 9.19
N PHE A 129 0.06 12.71 8.36
CA PHE A 129 0.44 11.54 7.57
C PHE A 129 0.14 11.74 6.10
N LEU A 130 1.14 11.45 5.28
CA LEU A 130 0.99 11.35 3.84
C LEU A 130 1.76 10.14 3.34
N ASP A 131 1.02 9.23 2.70
CA ASP A 131 1.53 8.07 2.03
C ASP A 131 1.27 8.17 0.54
N LEU A 132 2.32 7.98 -0.24
CA LEU A 132 2.26 7.90 -1.69
C LEU A 132 2.82 6.55 -2.12
N GLN A 133 2.09 5.84 -2.97
CA GLN A 133 2.56 4.60 -3.58
C GLN A 133 2.25 4.62 -5.07
N ALA A 134 3.22 4.26 -5.89
CA ALA A 134 3.06 4.14 -7.32
C ALA A 134 3.53 2.76 -7.78
N HIS A 135 2.77 2.16 -8.70
CA HIS A 135 3.06 0.85 -9.27
C HIS A 135 3.06 0.98 -10.79
N ALA A 136 4.11 0.51 -11.45
CA ALA A 136 4.23 0.53 -12.90
C ALA A 136 4.66 -0.85 -13.41
N TYR A 137 3.73 -1.57 -14.03
CA TYR A 137 3.89 -2.95 -14.47
C TYR A 137 3.87 -3.00 -15.99
N PRO A 138 4.95 -2.65 -16.71
CA PRO A 138 5.09 -3.01 -18.13
C PRO A 138 5.16 -4.54 -18.30
N LYS A 139 5.11 -5.05 -19.53
CA LYS A 139 4.95 -6.50 -19.79
C LYS A 139 5.92 -7.38 -19.00
N GLN A 140 7.21 -7.03 -18.96
CA GLN A 140 8.26 -7.89 -18.41
C GLN A 140 8.82 -7.41 -17.06
N TRP A 141 8.33 -6.29 -16.54
CA TRP A 141 8.89 -5.68 -15.32
C TRP A 141 7.81 -5.24 -14.36
N VAL A 142 8.19 -5.19 -13.09
CA VAL A 142 7.39 -4.73 -11.97
C VAL A 142 8.20 -3.65 -11.29
N PHE A 143 7.67 -2.44 -11.27
CA PHE A 143 8.24 -1.35 -10.51
C PHE A 143 7.26 -0.90 -9.44
N ASP A 144 7.74 -0.84 -8.20
CA ASP A 144 6.99 -0.28 -7.08
C ASP A 144 7.80 0.85 -6.46
N PHE A 145 7.13 1.95 -6.20
CA PHE A 145 7.68 3.11 -5.50
C PHE A 145 6.78 3.45 -4.32
N PHE A 146 7.37 3.77 -3.18
CA PHE A 146 6.64 4.33 -2.06
C PHE A 146 7.37 5.51 -1.43
N GLY A 147 6.59 6.48 -0.97
CA GLY A 147 7.02 7.62 -0.16
C GLY A 147 6.11 7.74 1.06
N GLN A 148 6.69 7.88 2.24
CA GLN A 148 5.95 8.10 3.50
C GLN A 148 6.49 9.35 4.17
N PHE A 149 5.61 10.30 4.49
CA PHE A 149 5.96 11.57 5.11
C PHE A 149 5.14 11.74 6.39
N TYR A 150 5.81 11.61 7.52
CA TYR A 150 5.20 11.69 8.85
C TYR A 150 5.78 12.86 9.62
N THR A 151 4.92 13.63 10.28
CA THR A 151 5.29 14.79 11.11
C THR A 151 4.50 14.76 12.40
N GLY A 152 5.15 15.07 13.52
CA GLY A 152 4.57 14.98 14.86
C GLY A 152 4.84 13.61 15.49
N PHE A 153 5.62 13.59 16.57
CA PHE A 153 5.91 12.36 17.31
C PHE A 153 5.68 12.62 18.79
N HIS A 154 5.47 11.55 19.55
CA HIS A 154 5.40 11.61 20.99
C HIS A 154 6.16 10.44 21.62
N ASP A 155 6.54 10.60 22.88
CA ASP A 155 7.01 9.48 23.70
C ASP A 155 5.83 8.93 24.52
N PRO A 156 5.37 7.70 24.26
CA PRO A 156 4.26 7.11 25.00
C PRO A 156 4.61 6.77 26.46
N ALA A 157 5.89 6.72 26.82
CA ALA A 157 6.36 6.38 28.17
C ALA A 157 6.42 7.59 29.12
N VAL A 158 6.45 8.81 28.59
CA VAL A 158 6.59 10.04 29.38
C VAL A 158 5.30 10.86 29.36
N ARG A 159 4.65 10.95 30.52
CA ARG A 159 3.52 11.85 30.77
C ARG A 159 3.97 13.09 31.53
N LEU A 160 3.61 14.25 31.02
CA LEU A 160 3.79 15.54 31.66
C LEU A 160 2.74 15.72 32.79
N PRO A 161 2.99 16.60 33.77
CA PRO A 161 2.09 16.81 34.93
C PRO A 161 0.63 17.14 34.57
N GLU A 162 0.41 17.71 33.39
CA GLU A 162 -0.91 18.06 32.84
C GLU A 162 -1.64 16.87 32.18
N GLY A 163 -1.07 15.66 32.23
CA GLY A 163 -1.62 14.47 31.58
C GLY A 163 -1.27 14.33 30.09
N ASN A 164 -0.63 15.35 29.50
CA ASN A 164 -0.15 15.34 28.12
C ASN A 164 1.07 14.41 27.94
N LEU A 165 1.23 13.81 26.76
CA LEU A 165 2.46 13.07 26.43
C LEU A 165 3.58 14.06 26.12
N LEU A 166 4.84 13.64 26.30
CA LEU A 166 5.98 14.39 25.78
C LEU A 166 5.91 14.41 24.25
N GLN A 167 5.77 15.59 23.67
CA GLN A 167 5.57 15.79 22.23
C GLN A 167 6.80 16.37 21.55
N PHE A 168 7.00 15.96 20.31
CA PHE A 168 8.02 16.45 19.39
C PHE A 168 7.33 16.87 18.09
N PRO A 169 6.56 17.97 18.09
CA PRO A 169 5.72 18.37 16.96
C PRO A 169 6.55 18.66 15.69
N ASP A 170 7.78 19.17 15.85
CA ASP A 170 8.67 19.51 14.74
C ASP A 170 9.43 18.31 14.15
N SER A 171 9.31 17.14 14.77
CA SER A 171 10.02 15.95 14.30
C SER A 171 9.37 15.39 13.03
N ARG A 172 10.21 15.01 12.07
CA ARG A 172 9.81 14.61 10.72
C ARG A 172 10.53 13.35 10.31
N ILE A 173 9.79 12.39 9.77
CA ILE A 173 10.32 11.21 9.11
C ILE A 173 9.89 11.21 7.66
N ARG A 174 10.85 10.94 6.78
CA ARG A 174 10.61 10.70 5.36
C ARG A 174 11.21 9.35 5.00
N LYS A 175 10.39 8.45 4.46
CA LYS A 175 10.84 7.13 3.99
C LYS A 175 10.55 7.02 2.51
N PHE A 176 11.52 6.51 1.76
CA PHE A 176 11.38 6.24 0.35
C PHE A 176 11.84 4.81 0.09
N GLY A 177 11.20 4.13 -0.85
CA GLY A 177 11.66 2.85 -1.32
C GLY A 177 11.26 2.61 -2.76
N LEU A 178 12.13 1.85 -3.43
CA LEU A 178 11.98 1.45 -4.81
C LEU A 178 12.23 -0.05 -4.89
N ASN A 179 11.40 -0.74 -5.65
CA ASN A 179 11.54 -2.14 -5.98
C ASN A 179 11.43 -2.32 -7.49
N ALA A 180 12.30 -3.15 -8.07
CA ALA A 180 12.31 -3.48 -9.49
C ALA A 180 12.52 -4.98 -9.65
N GLN A 181 11.60 -5.65 -10.33
CA GLN A 181 11.65 -7.09 -10.53
C GLN A 181 11.32 -7.46 -11.97
N ARG A 182 11.94 -8.52 -12.48
CA ARG A 182 11.68 -9.06 -13.82
C ARG A 182 10.69 -10.21 -13.75
N LEU A 183 9.66 -10.18 -14.60
CA LEU A 183 8.67 -11.24 -14.72
C LEU A 183 9.14 -12.29 -15.72
N LEU A 184 9.29 -13.55 -15.29
CA LEU A 184 9.88 -14.62 -16.10
C LEU A 184 8.94 -15.21 -17.16
N ARG A 185 7.62 -15.15 -16.95
CA ARG A 185 6.60 -15.67 -17.90
C ARG A 185 5.50 -14.64 -18.15
N PRO A 186 5.83 -13.49 -18.74
CA PRO A 186 4.90 -12.36 -18.88
C PRO A 186 3.74 -12.65 -19.84
N GLU A 187 3.82 -13.68 -20.68
CA GLU A 187 2.75 -14.13 -21.57
C GLU A 187 1.73 -15.04 -20.86
N ARG A 188 2.10 -15.61 -19.71
CA ARG A 188 1.27 -16.58 -18.97
C ARG A 188 0.77 -16.05 -17.64
N ILE A 189 1.50 -15.15 -17.01
CA ILE A 189 1.19 -14.60 -15.68
C ILE A 189 0.96 -13.11 -15.80
N SER A 190 -0.22 -12.63 -15.40
CA SER A 190 -0.50 -11.20 -15.29
C SER A 190 -0.48 -10.75 -13.83
N LEU A 191 0.54 -9.96 -13.48
CA LEU A 191 0.56 -9.25 -12.19
C LEU A 191 -0.37 -8.04 -12.18
N ARG A 192 -0.74 -7.52 -13.35
CA ARG A 192 -1.77 -6.48 -13.48
C ARG A 192 -3.14 -7.00 -13.05
N ALA A 193 -3.43 -8.27 -13.33
CA ALA A 193 -4.67 -8.89 -12.86
C ALA A 193 -4.72 -9.00 -11.34
N ALA A 194 -3.62 -9.42 -10.70
CA ALA A 194 -3.55 -9.59 -9.25
C ALA A 194 -3.58 -8.24 -8.49
N PHE A 195 -2.79 -7.26 -8.93
CA PHE A 195 -2.55 -6.04 -8.15
C PHE A 195 -3.32 -4.83 -8.69
N LEU A 196 -3.32 -4.61 -10.00
CA LEU A 196 -3.88 -3.40 -10.62
C LEU A 196 -5.37 -3.52 -10.97
N GLN A 197 -5.88 -4.75 -11.10
CA GLN A 197 -7.26 -5.03 -11.56
C GLN A 197 -7.59 -4.37 -12.91
N THR A 198 -6.59 -4.22 -13.78
CA THR A 198 -6.73 -3.73 -15.16
C THR A 198 -6.66 -4.85 -16.21
N GLU A 199 -6.39 -6.07 -15.73
CA GLU A 199 -6.42 -7.31 -16.51
C GLU A 199 -7.16 -8.38 -15.69
N ARG A 200 -7.62 -9.44 -16.35
CA ARG A 200 -8.24 -10.61 -15.70
C ARG A 200 -7.51 -11.86 -16.16
N GLN A 201 -7.00 -12.64 -15.21
CA GLN A 201 -6.39 -13.93 -15.50
C GLN A 201 -7.50 -14.95 -15.80
N VAL A 202 -7.54 -15.48 -17.02
CA VAL A 202 -8.57 -16.46 -17.46
C VAL A 202 -8.06 -17.90 -17.45
N ARG A 203 -6.73 -18.09 -17.48
CA ARG A 203 -6.09 -19.40 -17.42
C ARG A 203 -4.93 -19.37 -16.43
N SER A 204 -4.73 -20.43 -15.65
CA SER A 204 -3.54 -20.50 -14.78
C SER A 204 -2.25 -20.53 -15.61
N GLY A 205 -1.29 -19.66 -15.28
CA GLY A 205 0.06 -19.67 -15.85
C GLY A 205 1.02 -20.64 -15.15
N GLY A 206 0.53 -21.35 -14.12
CA GLY A 206 1.30 -22.17 -13.17
C GLY A 206 1.23 -21.61 -11.73
N SER A 207 1.49 -22.48 -10.74
CA SER A 207 1.82 -22.05 -9.37
C SER A 207 3.25 -21.49 -9.36
N PRO A 208 3.55 -20.43 -8.58
CA PRO A 208 4.92 -20.10 -8.21
C PRO A 208 5.63 -21.29 -7.55
#